data_AF-A0A1C3UGH2-F1
#
_entry.id   AF-A0A1C3UGH2-F1
#
_cell.length_a   1.000
_cell.length_b   1.000
_cell.length_c   1.000
_cell.angle_alpha   90.00
_cell.angle_beta   90.00
_cell.angle_gamma   90.00
#
_symmetry.space_group_name_H-M   'P 1'
#
loop_
_entity.id
_entity.type
_entity.pdbx_description
1 polymer ?
#
loop_
_entity_poly.entity_id
_entity_poly.type
_entity_poly.pdbx_seq_one_letter_code
_entity_poly.pdbx_strand_id
1 'polypeptide(L)'
;MRHRTKLWLAGAVVVCAALGSVQWSAEDGLSLAIQSAEARVGRPATPASVAGVARRTTRRAVVGGAAVGAAAAGAAVVAPACVRVLVNGVWVCR
;
A
#
# COMPACT_ATOMS: atom_id res chain seq x y z
N MET A 1 8.35 29.82 39.11
CA MET A 1 7.74 28.98 38.04
C MET A 1 8.03 27.48 38.19
N ARG A 2 9.26 27.07 38.54
CA ARG A 2 9.66 25.64 38.72
C ARG A 2 8.81 24.80 39.67
N HIS A 3 8.27 25.37 40.75
CA HIS A 3 7.43 24.63 41.71
C HIS A 3 6.05 24.26 41.13
N ARG A 4 5.47 25.13 40.29
CA ARG A 4 4.18 24.87 39.64
C ARG A 4 4.31 23.74 38.61
N THR A 5 5.39 23.71 37.84
CA THR A 5 5.67 22.64 36.87
C THR A 5 5.85 21.27 37.53
N LYS A 6 6.53 21.21 38.68
CA LYS A 6 6.69 19.96 39.45
C LYS A 6 5.36 19.41 39.96
N LEU A 7 4.48 20.29 40.44
CA LEU A 7 3.12 19.92 40.88
C LEU A 7 2.28 19.35 39.73
N TRP A 8 2.36 19.97 38.55
CA TRP A 8 1.66 19.47 37.34
C TRP A 8 2.16 18.10 36.90
N LEU A 9 3.47 17.87 36.89
CA LEU A 9 4.06 16.58 36.54
C LEU A 9 3.64 15.48 37.53
N ALA A 10 3.67 15.79 38.83
CA ALA A 10 3.23 14.86 39.86
C ALA A 10 1.75 14.47 39.70
N GLY A 11 0.89 15.46 39.43
CA GLY A 11 -0.53 15.21 39.17
C GLY A 11 -0.77 14.32 37.95
N ALA A 12 -0.06 14.57 36.84
CA ALA A 12 -0.17 13.77 35.62
C ALA A 12 0.22 12.30 35.84
N VAL A 13 1.30 12.05 36.59
CA VAL A 13 1.73 10.67 36.91
C VAL A 13 0.69 9.96 37.78
N VAL A 14 0.13 10.63 38.79
CA VAL A 14 -0.90 10.05 39.66
C VAL A 14 -2.17 9.70 38.88
N VAL A 15 -2.61 10.59 37.98
CA VAL A 15 -3.78 10.33 37.11
C VAL A 15 -3.51 9.17 36.14
N CYS A 16 -2.34 9.13 35.51
CA CYS A 16 -1.97 8.01 34.63
C CYS A 16 -1.88 6.68 35.38
N ALA A 17 -1.35 6.67 36.61
CA ALA A 17 -1.28 5.46 37.42
C ALA A 17 -2.66 5.01 37.95
N ALA A 18 -3.55 5.95 38.25
CA ALA A 18 -4.91 5.64 38.70
C ALA A 18 -5.81 5.10 37.56
N LEU A 19 -5.59 5.56 36.33
CA LEU A 19 -6.36 5.13 35.16
C LEU A 19 -5.72 3.97 34.39
N GLY A 20 -4.40 3.81 34.48
CA GLY A 20 -3.64 2.79 33.78
C GLY A 20 -3.37 1.58 34.67
N SER A 21 -4.07 0.48 34.44
CA SER A 21 -3.70 -0.82 34.97
C SER A 21 -2.49 -1.38 34.20
N VAL A 22 -1.28 -0.94 34.54
CA VAL A 22 -0.04 -1.55 34.03
C VAL A 22 0.23 -2.80 34.85
N GLN A 23 -0.39 -3.92 34.48
CA GLN A 23 -0.14 -5.19 35.16
C GLN A 23 1.06 -5.87 34.49
N TRP A 24 2.19 -5.89 35.18
CA TRP A 24 3.37 -6.65 34.77
C TRP A 24 3.19 -8.10 35.22
N SER A 25 2.99 -9.02 34.27
CA SER A 25 2.94 -10.45 34.52
C SER A 25 4.21 -11.10 33.95
N ALA A 26 4.94 -11.86 34.77
CA ALA A 26 6.21 -12.48 34.39
C ALA A 26 6.08 -13.47 33.22
N GLU A 27 4.87 -13.99 32.97
CA GLU A 27 4.58 -14.98 31.94
C GLU A 27 4.21 -14.35 30.57
N ASP A 28 3.63 -13.14 30.54
CA ASP A 28 3.02 -12.52 29.34
C ASP A 28 3.56 -11.12 28.99
N GLY A 29 4.50 -10.58 29.79
CA GLY A 29 5.09 -9.26 29.55
C GLY A 29 4.18 -8.08 29.89
N LEU A 30 4.47 -6.90 29.31
CA LEU A 30 3.79 -5.63 29.61
C LEU A 30 2.39 -5.61 28.98
N SER A 31 1.38 -6.11 29.70
CA SER A 31 -0.01 -6.09 29.26
C SER A 31 -0.66 -4.75 29.60
N LEU A 32 -0.40 -3.74 28.77
CA LEU A 32 -1.35 -2.64 28.55
C LEU A 32 -2.57 -3.27 27.87
N ALA A 33 -3.79 -2.74 28.05
CA ALA A 33 -5.06 -3.25 27.51
C ALA A 33 -5.13 -3.37 25.96
N ILE A 34 -4.20 -4.07 25.35
CA ILE A 34 -4.08 -4.41 23.95
C ILE A 34 -4.52 -5.86 23.90
N GLN A 35 -5.84 -6.03 23.77
CA GLN A 35 -6.41 -7.35 23.54
C GLN A 35 -5.72 -7.99 22.34
N SER A 36 -5.39 -9.28 22.49
CA SER A 36 -4.78 -10.11 21.45
C SER A 36 -5.45 -9.86 20.09
N ALA A 37 -4.68 -9.31 19.15
CA ALA A 37 -5.17 -8.95 17.83
C ALA A 37 -5.21 -10.21 16.95
N GLU A 38 -6.32 -10.95 16.98
CA GLU A 38 -6.57 -12.07 16.06
C GLU A 38 -6.68 -11.53 14.62
N ALA A 39 -5.62 -11.69 13.83
CA ALA A 39 -5.57 -11.25 12.45
C ALA A 39 -6.40 -12.19 11.56
N ARG A 40 -7.72 -11.98 11.50
CA ARG A 40 -8.60 -12.73 10.60
C ARG A 40 -8.31 -12.38 9.14
N VAL A 41 -7.65 -13.30 8.45
CA VAL A 41 -7.44 -13.29 7.00
C VAL A 41 -8.79 -13.47 6.29
N GLY A 42 -9.05 -12.70 5.24
CA GLY A 42 -10.23 -12.88 4.39
C GLY A 42 -11.49 -12.09 4.77
N ARG A 43 -11.53 -11.40 5.92
CA ARG A 43 -12.65 -10.47 6.21
C ARG A 43 -12.75 -9.43 5.09
N PRO A 44 -13.94 -9.16 4.54
CA PRO A 44 -14.10 -8.13 3.51
C PRO A 44 -13.51 -6.80 4.02
N ALA A 45 -12.66 -6.19 3.18
CA ALA A 45 -11.85 -5.00 3.46
C ALA A 45 -10.58 -5.16 4.34
N THR A 46 -10.11 -6.37 4.64
CA THR A 46 -8.75 -6.56 5.17
C THR A 46 -7.71 -6.66 4.04
N PRO A 47 -6.41 -6.38 4.31
CA PRO A 47 -5.36 -6.39 3.29
C PRO A 47 -5.27 -7.70 2.49
N ALA A 48 -5.59 -8.83 3.15
CA ALA A 48 -5.57 -10.19 2.60
C ALA A 48 -6.95 -10.71 2.14
N SER A 49 -7.86 -9.82 1.73
CA SER A 49 -9.17 -10.21 1.17
C SER A 49 -9.08 -10.54 -0.33
N VAL A 50 -9.52 -11.74 -0.72
CA VAL A 50 -9.54 -12.21 -2.13
C VAL A 50 -10.35 -11.27 -3.03
N ALA A 51 -11.52 -10.81 -2.57
CA ALA A 51 -12.34 -9.85 -3.31
C ALA A 51 -11.60 -8.51 -3.53
N GLY A 52 -10.81 -8.07 -2.55
CA GLY A 52 -9.99 -6.87 -2.65
C GLY A 52 -8.78 -7.03 -3.57
N VAL A 53 -8.21 -8.24 -3.65
CA VAL A 53 -7.15 -8.57 -4.62
C VAL A 53 -7.72 -8.57 -6.03
N ALA A 54 -8.85 -9.25 -6.27
CA ALA A 54 -9.51 -9.32 -7.57
C ALA A 54 -9.81 -7.92 -8.13
N ARG A 55 -10.37 -7.02 -7.33
CA ARG A 55 -10.62 -5.62 -7.76
C ARG A 55 -9.33 -4.88 -8.13
N ARG A 56 -8.25 -5.07 -7.36
CA ARG A 56 -6.94 -4.43 -7.62
C ARG A 56 -6.27 -4.99 -8.87
N THR A 57 -6.34 -6.31 -9.09
CA THR A 57 -5.79 -6.94 -10.29
C THR A 57 -6.57 -6.52 -11.52
N THR A 58 -7.90 -6.49 -11.50
CA THR A 58 -8.71 -5.98 -12.62
C THR A 58 -8.38 -4.53 -12.94
N ARG A 59 -8.29 -3.65 -11.94
CA ARG A 59 -7.92 -2.23 -12.19
C ARG A 59 -6.54 -2.13 -12.84
N ARG A 60 -5.54 -2.86 -12.34
CA ARG A 60 -4.18 -2.87 -12.90
C ARG A 60 -4.14 -3.45 -14.32
N ALA A 61 -4.90 -4.51 -14.58
CA ALA A 61 -4.99 -5.13 -15.90
C ALA A 61 -5.65 -4.19 -16.91
N VAL A 62 -6.72 -3.48 -16.52
CA VAL A 62 -7.37 -2.49 -17.38
C VAL A 62 -6.44 -1.32 -17.68
N VAL A 63 -5.81 -0.73 -16.66
CA VAL A 63 -4.89 0.41 -16.85
C VAL A 63 -3.64 0.00 -17.65
N GLY A 64 -3.03 -1.14 -17.32
CA GLY A 64 -1.87 -1.67 -18.03
C GLY A 64 -2.22 -2.07 -19.47
N GLY A 65 -3.35 -2.75 -19.68
CA GLY A 65 -3.84 -3.13 -21.00
C GLY A 65 -4.16 -1.92 -21.87
N ALA A 66 -4.77 -0.86 -21.31
CA ALA A 66 -5.00 0.39 -22.02
C ALA A 66 -3.69 1.08 -22.42
N ALA A 67 -2.69 1.12 -21.54
CA ALA A 67 -1.38 1.71 -21.86
C ALA A 67 -0.66 0.94 -22.97
N VAL A 68 -0.64 -0.40 -22.89
CA VAL A 68 -0.04 -1.26 -23.92
C VAL A 68 -0.80 -1.14 -25.25
N GLY A 69 -2.14 -1.15 -25.20
CA GLY A 69 -2.98 -0.96 -26.39
C GLY A 69 -2.78 0.40 -27.05
N ALA A 70 -2.68 1.48 -26.25
CA ALA A 70 -2.38 2.82 -26.76
C ALA A 70 -0.97 2.91 -27.36
N ALA A 71 0.03 2.28 -26.75
CA ALA A 71 1.38 2.22 -27.29
C ALA A 71 1.44 1.43 -28.61
N ALA A 72 0.75 0.29 -28.69
CA ALA A 72 0.64 -0.50 -29.91
C ALA A 72 -0.10 0.25 -31.03
N ALA A 73 -1.20 0.95 -30.70
CA ALA A 73 -1.92 1.79 -31.64
C ALA A 73 -1.06 2.96 -32.13
N GLY A 74 -0.34 3.64 -31.24
CA GLY A 74 0.60 4.70 -31.60
C GLY A 74 1.74 4.19 -32.48
N ALA A 75 2.29 3.02 -32.17
CA ALA A 75 3.31 2.37 -32.99
C ALA A 75 2.78 1.99 -34.38
N ALA A 76 1.53 1.50 -34.48
CA ALA A 76 0.90 1.19 -35.76
C ALA A 76 0.63 2.46 -36.61
N VAL A 77 0.29 3.59 -35.97
CA VAL A 77 0.11 4.88 -36.66
C VAL A 77 1.45 5.46 -37.15
N VAL A 78 2.54 5.25 -36.40
CA VAL A 78 3.88 5.72 -36.76
C VAL A 78 4.62 4.74 -37.68
N ALA A 79 4.17 3.49 -37.77
CA ALA A 79 4.76 2.51 -38.67
C ALA A 79 4.65 2.99 -40.12
N PRO A 80 5.75 2.92 -40.91
CA PRO A 80 5.67 3.22 -42.32
C PRO A 80 4.70 2.24 -42.98
N ALA A 81 3.72 2.75 -43.72
CA ALA A 81 2.76 1.94 -44.48
C ALA A 81 3.42 1.11 -45.60
N CYS A 82 4.72 1.32 -45.85
CA CYS A 82 5.53 0.60 -46.82
C CYS A 82 6.58 -0.28 -46.13
N VAL A 83 6.80 -1.46 -46.71
CA VAL A 83 7.90 -2.34 -46.29
C VAL A 83 9.19 -1.77 -46.88
N ARG A 84 10.13 -1.38 -46.02
CA ARG A 84 11.45 -0.91 -46.46
C ARG A 84 12.30 -2.11 -46.86
N VAL A 85 12.59 -2.25 -48.15
CA VAL A 85 13.48 -3.27 -48.71
C VAL A 85 14.75 -2.61 -49.23
N LEU A 86 15.91 -3.19 -48.96
CA LEU A 86 17.19 -2.70 -49.49
C LEU A 86 17.44 -3.31 -50.87
N VAL A 87 17.53 -2.47 -51.91
CA VAL A 87 17.80 -2.91 -53.29
C VAL A 87 18.98 -2.11 -53.82
N ASN A 88 20.06 -2.80 -54.24
CA ASN A 88 21.29 -2.17 -54.75
C ASN A 88 21.83 -1.03 -53.86
N GLY A 89 21.74 -1.17 -52.54
CA GLY A 89 22.22 -0.18 -51.56
C GLY A 89 21.27 0.99 -51.28
N VAL A 90 20.09 1.01 -51.91
CA VAL A 90 19.07 2.06 -51.70
C VAL A 90 17.85 1.47 -51.00
N TRP A 91 17.27 2.19 -50.04
CA TRP A 91 16.01 1.78 -49.42
C TRP A 91 14.83 2.13 -50.33
N VAL A 92 14.05 1.13 -50.70
CA VAL A 92 12.84 1.27 -51.51
C VAL A 92 11.62 0.92 -50.64
N CYS A 93 10.57 1.72 -50.73
CA CYS A 93 9.27 1.42 -50.13
C CYS A 93 8.45 0.58 -51.12
N ARG A 94 8.12 -0.65 -50.73
CA ARG A 94 7.25 -1.58 -51.47
C ARG A 94 5.93 -1.77 -50.72
#